data_AF-A0A9R0HZX0-F1
#
_entry.id   AF-A0A9R0HZX0-F1
#
_cell.length_a   1.000
_cell.length_b   1.000
_cell.length_c   1.000
_cell.angle_alpha   90.00
_cell.angle_beta   90.00
_cell.angle_gamma   90.00
#
_symmetry.space_group_name_H-M   'P 1'
#
loop_
_entity.id
_entity.type
_entity.pdbx_description
1 polymer ?
#
loop_
_entity_poly.entity_id
_entity_poly.type
_entity_poly.pdbx_seq_one_letter_code
_entity_poly.pdbx_strand_id
1 'polypeptide(L)'
;MYKQHTIKSGFSCAKGFLLEQKPDSAASVIQALNQSFPDSKKQGIIDELQHLVSEWPAEVIKHQKQDNRKAIIDSLKADIPAMFSSLSNMGVKSSVNLDDLNIAEPVSC
;
A
#
# COMPACT_ATOMS: atom_id res chain seq x y z
N MET A 1 -1.70 27.50 2.09
CA MET A 1 -2.38 26.74 1.03
C MET A 1 -2.19 25.26 1.31
N TYR A 2 -3.26 24.55 1.67
CA TYR A 2 -3.21 23.10 1.87
C TYR A 2 -2.97 22.44 0.51
N LYS A 3 -1.88 21.66 0.39
CA LYS A 3 -1.64 20.84 -0.80
C LYS A 3 -2.84 19.89 -0.91
N GLN A 4 -3.64 20.06 -1.95
CA GLN A 4 -4.59 19.03 -2.35
C GLN A 4 -3.77 17.82 -2.77
N HIS A 5 -3.47 16.94 -1.83
CA HIS A 5 -2.93 15.63 -2.15
C HIS A 5 -3.97 14.94 -3.01
N THR A 6 -3.69 14.75 -4.29
CA THR A 6 -4.49 13.83 -5.10
C THR A 6 -4.36 12.45 -4.46
N ILE A 7 -5.41 11.62 -4.55
CA ILE A 7 -5.41 10.25 -4.03
C ILE A 7 -4.09 9.55 -4.44
N LYS A 8 -3.73 9.61 -5.73
CA LYS A 8 -2.47 9.07 -6.27
C LYS A 8 -1.21 9.55 -5.55
N SER A 9 -1.06 10.86 -5.33
CA SER A 9 0.12 11.41 -4.66
C SER A 9 0.22 10.96 -3.19
N GLY A 10 -0.91 10.81 -2.50
CA GLY A 10 -0.92 10.29 -1.13
C GLY A 10 -0.57 8.80 -1.07
N PHE A 11 -1.02 8.01 -2.06
CA PHE A 11 -0.60 6.61 -2.19
C PHE A 11 0.88 6.47 -2.54
N SER A 12 1.47 7.39 -3.32
CA SER A 12 2.93 7.43 -3.51
C SER A 12 3.68 7.60 -2.18
N CYS A 13 3.18 8.45 -1.28
CA CYS A 13 3.76 8.58 0.07
C CYS A 13 3.61 7.31 0.90
N ALA A 14 2.42 6.68 0.90
CA ALA A 14 2.19 5.44 1.63
C ALA A 14 3.09 4.30 1.12
N LYS A 15 3.25 4.18 -0.21
CA LYS A 15 4.18 3.23 -0.85
C LYS A 15 5.63 3.48 -0.41
N GLY A 16 6.07 4.73 -0.32
CA GLY A 16 7.38 5.08 0.22
C GLY A 16 7.58 4.58 1.66
N PHE A 17 6.61 4.82 2.54
CA PHE A 17 6.67 4.33 3.91
C PHE A 17 6.70 2.81 4.03
N LEU A 18 5.99 2.08 3.16
CA LEU A 18 6.07 0.62 3.10
C LEU A 18 7.48 0.14 2.71
N LEU A 19 8.17 0.82 1.78
CA LEU A 19 9.56 0.51 1.44
C LEU A 19 10.54 0.82 2.59
N GLU A 20 10.18 1.75 3.47
CA GLU A 20 10.93 2.08 4.68
C GLU A 20 10.53 1.22 5.90
N GLN A 21 9.69 0.19 5.73
CA GLN A 21 9.19 -0.67 6.82
C GLN A 21 8.43 0.11 7.91
N LYS A 22 7.62 1.09 7.49
CA LYS A 22 6.80 1.94 8.37
C LYS A 22 5.30 1.78 8.05
N PRO A 23 4.70 0.60 8.28
CA PRO A 23 3.30 0.32 7.92
C PRO A 23 2.29 1.25 8.61
N ASP A 24 2.56 1.68 9.85
CA ASP A 24 1.68 2.62 10.57
C ASP A 24 1.71 4.03 9.97
N SER A 25 2.88 4.46 9.48
CA SER A 25 2.99 5.75 8.79
C SER A 25 2.26 5.71 7.45
N ALA A 26 2.35 4.59 6.72
CA ALA A 26 1.58 4.38 5.49
C ALA A 26 0.07 4.41 5.76
N ALA A 27 -0.40 3.71 6.79
CA ALA A 27 -1.80 3.71 7.22
C ALA A 27 -2.29 5.11 7.59
N SER A 28 -1.48 5.88 8.32
CA SER A 28 -1.81 7.25 8.73
C SER A 28 -2.01 8.19 7.54
N VAL A 29 -1.19 8.06 6.50
CA VAL A 29 -1.35 8.84 5.25
C VAL A 29 -2.68 8.49 4.57
N ILE A 30 -3.00 7.21 4.44
CA ILE A 30 -4.23 6.75 3.79
C ILE A 30 -5.46 7.15 4.60
N GLN A 31 -5.39 7.09 5.93
CA GLN A 31 -6.45 7.58 6.81
C GLN A 31 -6.67 9.08 6.62
N ALA A 32 -5.60 9.89 6.59
CA ALA A 32 -5.71 11.32 6.34
C ALA A 32 -6.35 11.63 4.98
N LEU A 33 -6.03 10.86 3.93
CA LEU A 33 -6.70 10.96 2.63
C LEU A 33 -8.20 10.62 2.75
N ASN A 34 -8.53 9.51 3.41
CA ASN A 34 -9.91 9.08 3.59
C ASN A 34 -10.77 10.09 4.37
N GLN A 35 -10.17 10.88 5.26
CA GLN A 35 -10.83 11.98 5.98
C GLN A 35 -10.89 13.28 5.16
N SER A 36 -9.92 13.50 4.27
CA SER A 36 -9.81 14.74 3.48
C SER A 36 -10.72 14.76 2.26
N PHE A 37 -11.17 13.58 1.79
CA PHE A 37 -11.99 13.44 0.60
C PHE A 37 -13.46 13.15 0.93
N PRO A 38 -14.41 13.68 0.14
CA PRO A 38 -15.83 13.37 0.31
C PRO A 38 -16.12 11.91 -0.09
N ASP A 39 -17.28 11.40 0.34
CA ASP A 39 -17.71 10.03 0.07
C ASP A 39 -17.68 9.64 -1.41
N SER A 40 -17.95 10.59 -2.32
CA SER A 40 -17.88 10.40 -3.77
C SER A 40 -16.50 10.01 -4.30
N LYS A 41 -15.44 10.17 -3.49
CA LYS A 41 -14.05 9.84 -3.81
C LYS A 41 -13.54 8.61 -3.05
N LYS A 42 -14.33 8.04 -2.12
CA LYS A 42 -13.95 6.84 -1.36
C LYS A 42 -13.70 5.63 -2.24
N GLN A 43 -14.48 5.46 -3.31
CA GLN A 43 -14.24 4.38 -4.27
C GLN A 43 -12.83 4.47 -4.87
N GLY A 44 -12.37 5.67 -5.24
CA GLY A 44 -11.01 5.85 -5.75
C GLY A 44 -9.91 5.54 -4.74
N ILE A 45 -10.19 5.62 -3.43
CA ILE A 45 -9.26 5.18 -2.38
C ILE A 45 -9.24 3.65 -2.31
N ILE A 46 -10.40 3.00 -2.42
CA ILE A 46 -10.51 1.53 -2.45
C ILE A 46 -9.80 0.97 -3.68
N ASP A 47 -10.00 1.59 -4.86
CA ASP A 47 -9.36 1.17 -6.12
C ASP A 47 -7.83 1.24 -6.01
N GLU A 48 -7.29 2.31 -5.40
CA GLU A 48 -5.85 2.46 -5.18
C GLU A 48 -5.32 1.51 -4.09
N LEU A 49 -6.10 1.19 -3.05
CA LEU A 49 -5.74 0.13 -2.09
C LEU A 49 -5.69 -1.24 -2.76
N GLN A 50 -6.61 -1.52 -3.68
CA GLN A 50 -6.61 -2.78 -4.44
C GLN A 50 -5.39 -2.85 -5.35
N HIS A 51 -5.08 -1.78 -6.09
CA HIS A 51 -3.86 -1.70 -6.89
C HIS A 51 -2.58 -1.85 -6.05
N LEU A 52 -2.58 -1.35 -4.81
CA LEU A 52 -1.44 -1.47 -3.89
C LEU A 52 -1.16 -2.93 -3.53
N VAL A 53 -2.16 -3.81 -3.47
CA VAL A 53 -1.98 -5.24 -3.15
C VAL A 53 -1.76 -6.10 -4.38
N SER A 54 -2.41 -5.80 -5.51
CA SER A 54 -2.42 -6.66 -6.69
C SER A 54 -1.24 -6.42 -7.66
N GLU A 55 -0.86 -5.16 -7.87
CA GLU A 55 0.08 -4.77 -8.94
C GLU A 55 1.39 -4.24 -8.38
N TRP A 56 1.31 -3.30 -7.43
CA TRP A 56 2.49 -2.58 -6.94
C TRP A 56 3.59 -3.48 -6.35
N PRO A 57 3.31 -4.54 -5.57
CA PRO A 57 4.36 -5.37 -4.98
C PRO A 57 5.18 -6.08 -6.07
N ALA A 58 4.52 -6.61 -7.10
CA ALA A 58 5.18 -7.24 -8.24
C ALA A 58 6.04 -6.24 -9.02
N GLU A 59 5.56 -5.01 -9.21
CA GLU A 59 6.35 -3.94 -9.84
C GLU A 59 7.60 -3.60 -9.03
N VAL A 60 7.48 -3.42 -7.70
CA VAL A 60 8.62 -3.14 -6.82
C VAL A 60 9.65 -4.26 -6.96
N ILE A 61 9.22 -5.50 -6.80
CA ILE A 61 10.06 -6.69 -6.83
C ILE A 61 10.81 -6.82 -8.17
N LYS A 62 10.17 -6.48 -9.31
CA LYS A 62 10.79 -6.51 -10.64
C LYS A 62 11.95 -5.52 -10.79
N HIS A 63 11.92 -4.40 -10.07
CA HIS A 63 12.95 -3.36 -10.15
C HIS A 63 14.06 -3.51 -9.08
N GLN A 64 13.95 -4.48 -8.18
CA GLN A 64 14.97 -4.75 -7.17
C GLN A 64 16.10 -5.64 -7.70
N LYS A 65 17.31 -5.41 -7.18
CA LYS A 65 18.46 -6.30 -7.39
C LYS A 65 18.17 -7.67 -6.76
N GLN A 66 18.71 -8.73 -7.34
CA GLN A 66 18.50 -10.11 -6.89
C GLN A 66 18.84 -10.30 -5.41
N ASP A 67 19.94 -9.72 -4.93
CA ASP A 67 20.40 -9.83 -3.53
C ASP A 67 19.42 -9.19 -2.53
N ASN A 68 18.68 -8.16 -2.94
CA ASN A 68 17.73 -7.45 -2.09
C ASN A 68 16.29 -7.96 -2.26
N ARG A 69 16.05 -8.78 -3.28
CA ARG A 69 14.70 -9.18 -3.69
C ARG A 69 13.98 -9.95 -2.59
N LYS A 70 14.68 -10.89 -1.94
CA LYS A 70 14.13 -11.67 -0.84
C LYS A 70 13.76 -10.79 0.36
N ALA A 71 14.66 -9.90 0.78
CA ALA A 71 14.41 -8.99 1.90
C ALA A 71 13.20 -8.07 1.65
N ILE A 72 13.05 -7.57 0.42
CA ILE A 72 11.89 -6.76 0.02
C ILE A 72 10.60 -7.59 -0.01
N ILE A 73 10.65 -8.82 -0.51
CA ILE A 73 9.51 -9.76 -0.49
C ILE A 73 9.05 -10.01 0.95
N ASP A 74 9.98 -10.33 1.85
CA ASP A 74 9.67 -10.64 3.24
C ASP A 74 9.10 -9.41 3.97
N SER A 75 9.68 -8.23 3.75
CA SER A 75 9.16 -6.96 4.27
C SER A 75 7.76 -6.66 3.74
N LEU A 76 7.52 -6.70 2.43
CA LEU A 76 6.20 -6.41 1.87
C LEU A 76 5.12 -7.40 2.35
N LYS A 77 5.47 -8.68 2.54
CA LYS A 77 4.57 -9.71 3.11
C LYS A 77 4.17 -9.41 4.54
N ALA A 78 5.02 -8.74 5.33
CA ALA A 78 4.71 -8.36 6.69
C ALA A 78 4.02 -6.98 6.76
N ASP A 79 4.56 -5.99 6.04
CA ASP A 79 4.20 -4.59 6.15
C ASP A 79 2.84 -4.28 5.52
N ILE A 80 2.48 -4.92 4.40
CA ILE A 80 1.18 -4.68 3.76
C ILE A 80 0.02 -5.16 4.66
N PRO A 81 -0.01 -6.41 5.16
CA PRO A 81 -1.03 -6.83 6.12
C PRO A 81 -1.04 -6.00 7.41
N ALA A 82 0.13 -5.58 7.91
CA ALA A 82 0.22 -4.71 9.08
C ALA A 82 -0.42 -3.35 8.81
N MET A 83 -0.17 -2.74 7.66
CA MET A 83 -0.79 -1.48 7.25
C MET A 83 -2.33 -1.60 7.18
N PHE A 84 -2.86 -2.67 6.59
CA PHE A 84 -4.31 -2.92 6.54
C PHE A 84 -4.91 -3.15 7.94
N SER A 85 -4.18 -3.83 8.82
CA SER A 85 -4.58 -4.00 10.22
C SER A 85 -4.69 -2.65 10.93
N SER A 86 -3.69 -1.77 10.75
CA SER A 86 -3.70 -0.41 11.29
C SER A 86 -4.83 0.44 10.69
N LEU A 87 -5.11 0.34 9.40
CA LEU A 87 -6.24 1.02 8.75
C LEU A 87 -7.59 0.58 9.32
N SER A 88 -7.77 -0.72 9.56
CA SER A 88 -8.98 -1.28 10.19
C SER A 88 -9.16 -0.72 11.60
N ASN A 89 -8.09 -0.69 12.41
CA ASN A 89 -8.09 -0.10 13.74
C ASN A 89 -8.41 1.40 13.73
N MET A 90 -8.05 2.12 12.67
CA MET A 90 -8.38 3.52 12.44
C MET A 90 -9.79 3.75 11.88
N GLY A 91 -10.58 2.69 11.66
CA GLY A 91 -11.96 2.76 11.16
C GLY A 91 -12.07 2.98 9.65
N VAL A 92 -10.99 2.79 8.89
CA VAL A 92 -11.02 2.86 7.42
C VAL A 92 -11.56 1.53 6.88
N LYS A 93 -12.77 1.57 6.30
CA LYS A 93 -13.35 0.38 5.64
C LYS A 93 -12.67 0.14 4.30
N SER A 94 -11.84 -0.89 4.22
CA SER A 94 -11.29 -1.40 2.97
C SER A 94 -11.89 -2.78 2.67
N SER A 95 -12.62 -2.92 1.57
CA SER A 95 -13.12 -4.21 1.07
C SER A 95 -12.07 -4.96 0.24
N VAL A 96 -10.79 -4.76 0.55
CA VAL A 96 -9.67 -5.26 -0.24
C VAL A 96 -9.33 -6.66 0.21
N ASN A 97 -9.25 -7.59 -0.74
CA ASN A 97 -8.85 -8.95 -0.46
C ASN A 97 -7.33 -9.03 -0.31
N LEU A 98 -6.85 -9.40 0.88
CA LEU A 98 -5.42 -9.63 1.09
C LEU A 98 -4.95 -10.96 0.47
N ASP A 99 -5.86 -11.83 0.02
CA ASP A 99 -5.49 -13.01 -0.76
C ASP A 99 -4.99 -12.63 -2.18
N ASP A 100 -5.29 -11.41 -2.65
CA ASP A 100 -4.80 -10.87 -3.92
C ASP A 100 -3.36 -10.33 -3.81
N LEU A 101 -2.71 -10.49 -2.65
CA LEU A 101 -1.34 -10.06 -2.39
C LEU A 101 -0.37 -10.84 -3.29
N ASN A 102 -0.11 -10.28 -4.47
CA ASN A 102 0.72 -10.89 -5.50
C ASN A 102 2.21 -10.65 -5.20
N ILE A 103 2.72 -11.31 -4.16
CA ILE A 103 4.13 -11.30 -3.78
C ILE A 103 4.71 -12.69 -4.04
N ALA A 104 4.89 -13.00 -5.33
CA ALA A 104 5.62 -14.19 -5.75
C ALA A 104 7.11 -13.86 -5.91
N GLU A 105 7.97 -14.78 -5.47
CA GLU A 105 9.31 -14.87 -6.05
C GLU A 105 9.15 -15.12 -7.55
N PRO A 106 9.99 -14.50 -8.42
CA PRO A 106 10.04 -14.94 -9.80
C PRO A 106 10.46 -16.40 -9.73
N VAL A 107 9.79 -17.26 -10.47
CA VAL A 107 10.39 -18.56 -10.74
C VAL A 107 11.68 -18.26 -11.49
N SER A 108 12.82 -18.51 -10.85
CA SER A 108 14.12 -18.50 -11.50
C SER A 108 14.05 -19.52 -12.64
N CYS A 109 13.96 -19.04 -13.87
CA CYS A 109 14.24 -19.84 -15.06
C CYS A 109 15.76 -19.88 -15.28
#